data_AF-A0A9E5DDL2-F1
#
_entry.id   AF-A0A9E5DDL2-F1
#
_cell.length_a   1.000
_cell.length_b   1.000
_cell.length_c   1.000
_cell.angle_alpha   90.00
_cell.angle_beta   90.00
_cell.angle_gamma   90.00
#
_symmetry.space_group_name_H-M   'P 1'
#
loop_
_entity.id
_entity.type
_entity.pdbx_description
1 polymer ?
#
loop_
_entity_poly.entity_id
_entity_poly.type
_entity_poly.pdbx_seq_one_letter_code
_entity_poly.pdbx_strand_id
1 'polypeptide(L)'
;SRFIFEEGILIDDLKLMDRGYFRETEITELLNSGEYPVRNHHQNIADLRAQVAANEKGIQQLEQMVEKYSLPTVMAYMQHVQDNAEEAVRKVIEVLHDGEFTYKLDDDSHIHANIKIDKNDRSATIDFTGTSPQQNNNFNAPASVCKAAVLYVFRTLVKDNIPLNAGCLKPLNIIIPEGCLLNPSYPAAVAAGNVETSQYIVDTLYGALGIMAASQGTMNNFTFGNQEFQYYETICGGSGAGDGFNGTDAVQTHMTNSRMTDPEVLELRFPVLLEEYSIRKGSGGEGEYCGGNGVVRKVRFLEEMKAAIISSHRKYPPFGSNGGSEGECGKNLVIRKDGRTQEMEPTAEVDMEEGDVFVIETPGGGGFGKRE
;
A
#
# COMPACT_ATOMS: atom_id res chain seq x y z
N SER A 1 5.92 -2.51 -16.36
CA SER A 1 7.30 -3.03 -16.29
C SER A 1 7.28 -4.54 -16.08
N ARG A 2 8.32 -5.23 -16.53
CA ARG A 2 8.68 -6.63 -16.27
C ARG A 2 10.04 -6.72 -15.58
N PHE A 3 10.91 -5.75 -15.81
CA PHE A 3 12.22 -5.66 -15.16
C PHE A 3 12.36 -4.36 -14.38
N ILE A 4 13.13 -4.39 -13.28
CA ILE A 4 13.29 -3.27 -12.36
C ILE A 4 13.93 -2.04 -13.01
N PHE A 5 14.78 -2.22 -14.03
CA PHE A 5 15.39 -1.10 -14.76
C PHE A 5 14.40 -0.31 -15.62
N GLU A 6 13.20 -0.85 -15.88
CA GLU A 6 12.10 -0.15 -16.55
C GLU A 6 11.29 0.71 -15.57
N GLU A 7 11.59 0.66 -14.27
CA GLU A 7 10.86 1.34 -13.20
C GLU A 7 11.53 2.67 -12.79
N GLY A 8 12.40 3.19 -13.64
CA GLY A 8 13.08 4.46 -13.47
C GLY A 8 14.51 4.31 -12.96
N ILE A 9 14.95 5.30 -12.20
CA ILE A 9 16.34 5.39 -11.72
C ILE A 9 16.55 4.51 -10.49
N LEU A 10 17.49 3.58 -10.60
CA LEU A 10 17.93 2.72 -9.50
C LEU A 10 19.13 3.36 -8.81
N ILE A 11 18.95 3.73 -7.55
CA ILE A 11 19.99 4.35 -6.73
C ILE A 11 20.54 3.30 -5.77
N ASP A 12 21.78 2.87 -6.01
CA ASP A 12 22.53 2.00 -5.11
C ASP A 12 23.44 2.86 -4.22
N ASP A 13 23.03 3.08 -2.97
CA ASP A 13 23.78 3.78 -1.90
C ASP A 13 24.52 5.07 -2.33
N LEU A 14 23.79 6.06 -2.85
CA LEU A 14 24.35 7.37 -3.17
C LEU A 14 24.47 8.27 -1.94
N LYS A 15 25.68 8.79 -1.67
CA LYS A 15 25.91 9.81 -0.64
C LYS A 15 25.32 11.16 -1.05
N LEU A 16 24.22 11.58 -0.39
CA LEU A 16 23.51 12.85 -0.64
C LEU A 16 24.21 14.08 -0.02
N MET A 17 24.79 13.93 1.17
CA MET A 17 25.43 14.99 1.95
C MET A 17 26.87 14.61 2.28
N ASP A 18 27.82 15.52 2.07
CA ASP A 18 29.21 15.35 2.51
C ASP A 18 29.71 16.58 3.25
N ARG A 19 30.07 16.43 4.53
CA ARG A 19 30.60 17.53 5.39
C ARG A 19 29.75 18.81 5.33
N GLY A 20 28.43 18.68 5.30
CA GLY A 20 27.48 19.80 5.22
C GLY A 20 27.17 20.29 3.80
N TYR A 21 27.78 19.72 2.76
CA TYR A 21 27.53 20.07 1.37
C TYR A 21 26.55 19.08 0.73
N PHE A 22 25.46 19.60 0.16
CA PHE A 22 24.49 18.83 -0.60
C PHE A 22 25.02 18.60 -2.03
N ARG A 23 25.13 17.34 -2.46
CA ARG A 23 25.76 16.93 -3.73
C ARG A 23 24.81 17.02 -4.92
N GLU A 24 24.25 18.21 -5.12
CA GLU A 24 23.18 18.44 -6.09
C GLU A 24 23.57 18.11 -7.53
N THR A 25 24.79 18.46 -7.95
CA THR A 25 25.26 18.21 -9.31
C THR A 25 25.27 16.72 -9.60
N GLU A 26 25.88 15.92 -8.72
CA GLU A 26 25.99 14.46 -8.91
C GLU A 26 24.63 13.76 -8.80
N ILE A 27 23.76 14.23 -7.92
CA ILE A 27 22.38 13.73 -7.83
C ILE A 27 21.63 14.06 -9.12
N THR A 28 21.75 15.29 -9.63
CA THR A 28 21.08 15.72 -10.86
C THR A 28 21.58 14.93 -12.07
N GLU A 29 22.89 14.69 -12.17
CA GLU A 29 23.47 13.83 -13.21
C GLU A 29 22.89 12.42 -13.13
N LEU A 30 22.82 11.82 -11.94
CA LEU A 30 22.23 10.49 -11.76
C LEU A 30 20.74 10.46 -12.15
N LEU A 31 19.95 11.43 -11.68
CA LEU A 31 18.52 11.49 -11.94
C LEU A 31 18.19 11.67 -13.44
N ASN A 32 19.08 12.32 -14.19
CA ASN A 32 18.96 12.48 -15.64
C ASN A 32 19.72 11.39 -16.43
N SER A 33 20.30 10.40 -15.76
CA SER A 33 21.02 9.29 -16.41
C SER A 33 20.09 8.13 -16.78
N GLY A 34 20.64 7.08 -17.39
CA GLY A 34 19.91 5.84 -17.69
C GLY A 34 18.93 5.96 -18.87
N GLU A 35 18.25 4.85 -19.16
CA GLU A 35 17.25 4.77 -20.24
C GLU A 35 15.92 5.43 -19.83
N TYR A 36 15.61 5.42 -18.53
CA TYR A 36 14.37 5.94 -17.95
C TYR A 36 14.67 7.03 -16.89
N PRO A 37 15.12 8.24 -17.31
CA PRO A 37 15.41 9.34 -16.40
C PRO A 37 14.14 9.89 -15.74
N VAL A 38 14.32 10.65 -14.64
CA VAL A 38 13.20 11.35 -14.01
C VAL A 38 12.69 12.48 -14.90
N ARG A 39 11.38 12.77 -14.83
CA ARG A 39 10.77 13.84 -15.63
C ARG A 39 10.99 15.24 -15.04
N ASN A 40 11.06 15.35 -13.72
CA ASN A 40 11.19 16.63 -13.02
C ASN A 40 12.22 16.57 -11.90
N HIS A 41 13.50 16.55 -12.27
CA HIS A 41 14.60 16.47 -11.31
C HIS A 41 14.60 17.62 -10.30
N HIS A 42 14.12 18.82 -10.67
CA HIS A 42 14.01 19.95 -9.74
C HIS A 42 13.10 19.64 -8.55
N GLN A 43 11.93 19.02 -8.81
CA GLN A 43 11.04 18.55 -7.75
C GLN A 43 11.71 17.46 -6.91
N ASN A 44 12.36 16.48 -7.54
CA ASN A 44 13.07 15.42 -6.82
C ASN A 44 14.18 15.98 -5.90
N ILE A 45 14.95 16.97 -6.37
CA ILE A 45 15.97 17.65 -5.57
C ILE A 45 15.36 18.39 -4.38
N ALA A 46 14.22 19.06 -4.58
CA ALA A 46 13.50 19.73 -3.50
C ALA A 46 13.05 18.72 -2.43
N ASP A 47 12.51 17.57 -2.83
CA ASP A 47 12.08 16.50 -1.93
C ASP A 47 13.26 15.90 -1.15
N LEU A 48 14.39 15.63 -1.83
CA LEU A 48 15.61 15.15 -1.19
C LEU A 48 16.16 16.14 -0.16
N ARG A 49 16.15 17.44 -0.47
CA ARG A 49 16.53 18.49 0.49
C ARG A 49 15.60 18.53 1.70
N ALA A 50 14.30 18.37 1.50
CA ALA A 50 13.33 18.31 2.59
C ALA A 50 13.59 17.10 3.51
N GLN A 51 13.90 15.93 2.94
CA GLN A 51 14.28 14.73 3.71
C GLN A 51 15.58 14.95 4.50
N VAL A 52 16.58 15.59 3.91
CA VAL A 52 17.84 15.97 4.61
C VAL A 52 17.54 16.89 5.79
N ALA A 53 16.71 17.92 5.60
CA ALA A 53 16.33 18.84 6.67
C ALA A 53 15.57 18.14 7.82
N ALA A 54 14.70 17.18 7.50
CA ALA A 54 14.01 16.37 8.50
C ALA A 54 14.98 15.50 9.32
N ASN A 55 15.94 14.85 8.65
CA ASN A 55 16.97 14.05 9.34
C ASN A 55 17.89 14.91 10.20
N GLU A 56 18.29 16.09 9.72
CA GLU A 56 19.08 17.06 10.49
C GLU A 56 18.34 17.49 11.77
N LYS A 57 17.02 17.75 11.67
CA LYS A 57 16.22 18.01 12.86
C LYS A 57 16.23 16.82 13.83
N GLY A 58 16.16 15.60 13.32
CA GLY A 58 16.28 14.37 14.11
C GLY A 58 17.61 14.27 14.86
N ILE A 59 18.74 14.56 14.18
CA ILE A 59 20.08 14.58 14.79
C ILE A 59 20.11 15.58 15.95
N GLN A 60 19.68 16.82 15.72
CA GLN A 60 19.65 17.86 16.76
C GLN A 60 18.81 17.46 17.97
N GLN A 61 17.66 16.81 17.76
CA GLN A 61 16.81 16.33 18.87
C GLN A 61 17.45 15.19 19.65
N LEU A 62 18.14 14.25 18.98
CA LEU A 62 18.88 13.18 19.63
C LEU A 62 20.05 13.72 20.46
N GLU A 63 20.81 14.68 19.92
CA GLU A 63 21.92 15.33 20.63
C GLU A 63 21.43 16.05 21.88
N GLN A 64 20.34 16.83 21.79
CA GLN A 64 19.73 17.49 22.95
C GLN A 64 19.27 16.49 24.01
N MET A 65 18.72 15.34 23.59
CA MET A 65 18.31 14.29 24.51
C MET A 65 19.50 13.64 25.21
N VAL A 66 20.60 13.41 24.48
CA VAL A 66 21.86 12.89 25.02
C VAL A 66 22.51 13.88 25.98
N GLU A 67 22.51 15.17 25.67
CA GLU A 67 23.02 16.21 26.57
C GLU A 67 22.23 16.23 27.89
N LYS A 68 20.91 16.13 27.81
CA LYS A 68 20.02 16.19 28.97
C LYS A 68 20.04 14.93 29.84
N TYR A 69 20.11 13.74 29.22
CA TYR A 69 19.92 12.46 29.92
C TYR A 69 21.14 11.52 29.89
N SER A 70 22.22 11.90 29.22
CA SER A 70 23.38 11.07 28.87
C SER A 70 23.10 9.97 27.83
N LEU A 71 24.14 9.63 27.06
CA LEU A 71 24.07 8.59 26.03
C LEU A 71 23.66 7.21 26.58
N PRO A 72 24.21 6.72 27.71
CA PRO A 72 23.81 5.42 28.26
C PRO A 72 22.31 5.34 28.57
N THR A 73 21.72 6.40 29.12
CA THR A 73 20.28 6.44 29.42
C THR A 73 19.45 6.40 28.15
N VAL A 74 19.80 7.20 27.15
CA VAL A 74 19.09 7.22 25.86
C VAL A 74 19.10 5.84 25.21
N MET A 75 20.27 5.19 25.14
CA MET A 75 20.40 3.85 24.57
C MET A 75 19.57 2.81 25.35
N ALA A 76 19.56 2.88 26.68
CA ALA A 76 18.75 1.98 27.51
C ALA A 76 17.25 2.16 27.22
N TYR A 77 16.75 3.39 27.12
CA TYR A 77 15.34 3.64 26.80
C TYR A 77 14.98 3.25 25.37
N MET A 78 15.89 3.38 24.39
CA MET A 78 15.67 2.83 23.05
C MET A 78 15.45 1.31 23.09
N GLN A 79 16.20 0.60 23.94
CA GLN A 79 16.01 -0.84 24.13
C GLN A 79 14.69 -1.15 24.84
N HIS A 80 14.36 -0.44 25.92
CA HIS A 80 13.09 -0.61 26.63
C HIS A 80 11.87 -0.40 25.73
N VAL A 81 11.94 0.55 24.80
CA VAL A 81 10.89 0.79 23.80
C VAL A 81 10.70 -0.42 22.87
N GLN A 82 11.80 -1.07 22.46
CA GLN A 82 11.72 -2.28 21.64
C GLN A 82 11.20 -3.48 22.44
N ASP A 83 11.65 -3.66 23.68
CA ASP A 83 11.24 -4.78 24.52
C ASP A 83 9.75 -4.68 24.90
N ASN A 84 9.25 -3.46 25.14
CA ASN A 84 7.82 -3.23 25.36
C ASN A 84 6.99 -3.57 24.12
N ALA A 85 7.47 -3.24 22.93
CA ALA A 85 6.80 -3.57 21.68
C ALA A 85 6.76 -5.10 21.43
N GLU A 86 7.87 -5.79 21.72
CA GLU A 86 7.92 -7.26 21.72
C GLU A 86 6.87 -7.86 22.66
N GLU A 87 6.88 -7.47 23.93
CA GLU A 87 5.97 -8.02 24.94
C GLU A 87 4.49 -7.77 24.60
N ALA A 88 4.17 -6.61 24.03
CA ALA A 88 2.81 -6.29 23.61
C ALA A 88 2.30 -7.21 22.49
N VAL A 89 3.15 -7.57 21.52
CA VAL A 89 2.80 -8.55 20.49
C VAL A 89 2.66 -9.94 21.09
N ARG A 90 3.56 -10.36 22.00
CA ARG A 90 3.48 -11.66 22.68
C ARG A 90 2.15 -11.87 23.41
N LYS A 91 1.60 -10.83 24.05
CA LYS A 91 0.28 -10.88 24.70
C LYS A 91 -0.86 -11.15 23.73
N VAL A 92 -0.81 -10.55 22.54
CA VAL A 92 -1.82 -10.80 21.50
C VAL A 92 -1.74 -12.24 21.03
N ILE A 93 -0.54 -12.77 20.80
CA ILE A 93 -0.32 -14.13 20.29
C ILE A 93 -1.02 -15.19 21.17
N GLU A 94 -1.11 -14.99 22.49
CA GLU A 94 -1.77 -15.93 23.41
C GLU A 94 -3.25 -16.22 23.09
N VAL A 95 -3.95 -15.22 22.55
CA VAL A 95 -5.38 -15.31 22.21
C VAL A 95 -5.62 -15.67 20.75
N LEU A 96 -4.57 -15.71 19.92
CA LEU A 96 -4.67 -16.14 18.53
C LEU A 96 -4.76 -17.67 18.42
N HIS A 97 -5.20 -18.10 17.25
CA HIS A 97 -5.34 -19.50 16.87
C HIS A 97 -4.58 -19.75 15.57
N ASP A 98 -4.25 -21.02 15.33
CA ASP A 98 -3.73 -21.44 14.05
C ASP A 98 -4.73 -21.11 12.94
N GLY A 99 -4.22 -20.78 11.77
CA GLY A 99 -5.04 -20.41 10.63
C GLY A 99 -4.31 -20.49 9.31
N GLU A 100 -5.05 -20.59 8.23
CA GLU A 100 -4.51 -20.75 6.89
C GLU A 100 -5.45 -20.08 5.89
N PHE A 101 -4.89 -19.34 4.93
CA PHE A 101 -5.67 -18.71 3.88
C PHE A 101 -4.86 -18.58 2.60
N THR A 102 -5.55 -18.72 1.47
CA THR A 102 -5.00 -18.48 0.14
C THR A 102 -5.85 -17.44 -0.57
N TYR A 103 -5.23 -16.32 -0.93
CA TYR A 103 -5.90 -15.23 -1.62
C TYR A 103 -5.43 -15.13 -3.06
N LYS A 104 -6.37 -15.13 -4.02
CA LYS A 104 -6.09 -14.95 -5.45
C LYS A 104 -6.02 -13.48 -5.82
N LEU A 105 -5.07 -13.16 -6.70
CA LEU A 105 -4.92 -11.87 -7.37
C LEU A 105 -5.64 -11.89 -8.73
N ASP A 106 -5.88 -10.72 -9.30
CA ASP A 106 -6.57 -10.58 -10.60
C ASP A 106 -5.85 -11.28 -11.78
N ASP A 107 -4.54 -11.49 -11.68
CA ASP A 107 -3.73 -12.21 -12.67
C ASP A 107 -3.70 -13.74 -12.47
N ASP A 108 -4.59 -14.26 -11.61
CA ASP A 108 -4.69 -15.68 -11.19
C ASP A 108 -3.51 -16.22 -10.37
N SER A 109 -2.49 -15.41 -10.10
CA SER A 109 -1.53 -15.73 -9.04
C SER A 109 -2.21 -15.69 -7.67
N HIS A 110 -1.53 -16.17 -6.65
CA HIS A 110 -2.05 -16.20 -5.29
C HIS A 110 -0.96 -16.06 -4.24
N ILE A 111 -1.37 -15.50 -3.11
CA ILE A 111 -0.59 -15.47 -1.87
C ILE A 111 -1.19 -16.50 -0.91
N HIS A 112 -0.32 -17.30 -0.32
CA HIS A 112 -0.68 -18.27 0.71
C HIS A 112 -0.06 -17.83 2.03
N ALA A 113 -0.81 -17.91 3.13
CA ALA A 113 -0.28 -17.74 4.46
C ALA A 113 -0.80 -18.84 5.39
N ASN A 114 0.13 -19.55 6.04
CA ASN A 114 -0.13 -20.45 7.15
C ASN A 114 0.43 -19.84 8.43
N ILE A 115 -0.42 -19.64 9.44
CA ILE A 115 -0.06 -19.07 10.73
C ILE A 115 -0.14 -20.17 11.79
N LYS A 116 0.99 -20.41 12.45
CA LYS A 116 1.12 -21.36 13.57
C LYS A 116 1.47 -20.64 14.85
N ILE A 117 0.70 -20.88 15.91
CA ILE A 117 0.86 -20.21 17.20
C ILE A 117 1.55 -21.16 18.19
N ASP A 118 2.72 -20.76 18.70
CA ASP A 118 3.35 -21.40 19.86
C ASP A 118 2.96 -20.66 21.14
N LYS A 119 2.06 -21.27 21.92
CA LYS A 119 1.61 -20.69 23.19
C LYS A 119 2.64 -20.78 24.31
N ASN A 120 3.61 -21.69 24.23
CA ASN A 120 4.64 -21.83 25.26
C ASN A 120 5.68 -20.72 25.13
N ASP A 121 6.15 -20.47 23.90
CA ASP A 121 7.11 -19.41 23.59
C ASP A 121 6.44 -18.05 23.34
N ARG A 122 5.10 -18.01 23.25
CA ARG A 122 4.31 -16.82 22.90
C ARG A 122 4.81 -16.21 21.59
N SER A 123 5.04 -17.08 20.61
CA SER A 123 5.55 -16.73 19.28
C SER A 123 4.64 -17.26 18.18
N ALA A 124 4.78 -16.70 16.98
CA ALA A 124 4.02 -17.13 15.82
C ALA A 124 4.96 -17.40 14.64
N THR A 125 4.72 -18.49 13.92
CA THR A 125 5.32 -18.72 12.60
C THR A 125 4.32 -18.32 11.53
N ILE A 126 4.73 -17.43 10.64
CA ILE A 126 3.98 -16.99 9.48
C ILE A 126 4.71 -17.54 8.26
N ASP A 127 4.15 -18.58 7.65
CA ASP A 127 4.74 -19.29 6.53
C ASP A 127 4.00 -18.98 5.23
N PHE A 128 4.73 -18.38 4.28
CA PHE A 128 4.24 -18.04 2.95
C PHE A 128 4.52 -19.14 1.91
N THR A 129 5.00 -20.31 2.32
CA THR A 129 5.19 -21.49 1.45
C THR A 129 3.90 -21.86 0.74
N GLY A 130 3.95 -21.98 -0.59
CA GLY A 130 2.75 -22.17 -1.42
C GLY A 130 2.30 -20.90 -2.12
N THR A 131 2.83 -19.73 -1.75
CA THR A 131 2.66 -18.50 -2.56
C THR A 131 3.21 -18.71 -3.97
N SER A 132 2.53 -18.12 -4.95
CA SER A 132 2.90 -18.24 -6.36
C SER A 132 4.35 -17.84 -6.62
N PRO A 133 5.01 -18.45 -7.64
CA PRO A 133 6.33 -18.01 -8.09
C PRO A 133 6.36 -16.51 -8.43
N GLN A 134 7.56 -15.96 -8.55
CA GLN A 134 7.76 -14.63 -9.14
C GLN A 134 7.01 -14.50 -10.48
N GLN A 135 6.32 -13.39 -10.67
CA GLN A 135 5.52 -13.10 -11.86
C GLN A 135 6.31 -12.29 -12.89
N ASN A 136 5.91 -12.38 -14.15
CA ASN A 136 6.50 -11.61 -15.27
C ASN A 136 5.80 -10.25 -15.45
N ASN A 137 5.54 -9.56 -14.34
CA ASN A 137 4.91 -8.25 -14.25
C ASN A 137 5.53 -7.50 -13.04
N ASN A 138 4.96 -6.35 -12.66
CA ASN A 138 5.48 -5.51 -11.58
C ASN A 138 4.77 -5.70 -10.22
N PHE A 139 3.92 -6.71 -10.08
CA PHE A 139 3.25 -7.06 -8.83
C PHE A 139 4.13 -7.88 -7.88
N ASN A 140 5.39 -8.16 -8.23
CA ASN A 140 6.31 -8.77 -7.28
C ASN A 140 6.59 -7.79 -6.12
N ALA A 141 6.60 -8.31 -4.90
CA ALA A 141 6.87 -7.56 -3.70
C ALA A 141 8.20 -8.01 -3.09
N PRO A 142 9.18 -7.11 -2.84
CA PRO A 142 10.38 -7.45 -2.10
C PRO A 142 10.04 -8.02 -0.72
N ALA A 143 10.88 -8.92 -0.18
CA ALA A 143 10.64 -9.53 1.12
C ALA A 143 10.48 -8.51 2.27
N SER A 144 11.07 -7.31 2.14
CA SER A 144 10.86 -6.20 3.08
C SER A 144 9.41 -5.70 3.12
N VAL A 145 8.71 -5.67 1.98
CA VAL A 145 7.28 -5.29 1.89
C VAL A 145 6.43 -6.34 2.62
N CYS A 146 6.70 -7.62 2.41
CA CYS A 146 6.01 -8.70 3.11
C CYS A 146 6.21 -8.62 4.64
N LYS A 147 7.46 -8.42 5.10
CA LYS A 147 7.76 -8.23 6.52
C LYS A 147 7.06 -6.99 7.11
N ALA A 148 6.95 -5.90 6.34
CA ALA A 148 6.23 -4.70 6.75
C ALA A 148 4.72 -4.95 6.88
N ALA A 149 4.12 -5.73 5.96
CA ALA A 149 2.72 -6.12 6.03
C ALA A 149 2.44 -7.01 7.26
N VAL A 150 3.31 -7.98 7.56
CA VAL A 150 3.23 -8.79 8.79
C VAL A 150 3.31 -7.90 10.03
N LEU A 151 4.29 -6.99 10.07
CA LEU A 151 4.43 -6.02 11.17
C LEU A 151 3.17 -5.17 11.35
N TYR A 152 2.61 -4.66 10.25
CA TYR A 152 1.38 -3.87 10.26
C TYR A 152 0.22 -4.68 10.86
N VAL A 153 -0.05 -5.89 10.36
CA VAL A 153 -1.15 -6.74 10.83
C VAL A 153 -1.01 -7.00 12.32
N PHE A 154 0.12 -7.54 12.77
CA PHE A 154 0.31 -7.85 14.19
C PHE A 154 0.26 -6.60 15.08
N ARG A 155 0.70 -5.43 14.59
CA ARG A 155 0.54 -4.17 15.32
C ARG A 155 -0.93 -3.80 15.50
N THR A 156 -1.77 -3.97 14.48
CA THR A 156 -3.20 -3.59 14.56
C THR A 156 -3.97 -4.41 15.60
N LEU A 157 -3.52 -5.64 15.88
CA LEU A 157 -4.12 -6.52 16.89
C LEU A 157 -3.83 -6.06 18.32
N VAL A 158 -2.76 -5.30 18.52
CA VAL A 158 -2.38 -4.76 19.81
C VAL A 158 -3.29 -3.58 20.15
N LYS A 159 -4.24 -3.81 21.07
CA LYS A 159 -5.14 -2.78 21.63
C LYS A 159 -4.46 -1.90 22.70
N ASP A 160 -3.26 -1.42 22.40
CA ASP A 160 -2.46 -0.56 23.27
C ASP A 160 -1.65 0.46 22.46
N ASN A 161 -1.28 1.56 23.11
CA ASN A 161 -0.48 2.64 22.55
C ASN A 161 1.01 2.30 22.61
N ILE A 162 1.44 1.33 21.80
CA ILE A 162 2.86 1.01 21.61
C ILE A 162 3.44 1.73 20.37
N PRO A 163 4.69 2.23 20.43
CA PRO A 163 5.38 2.75 19.26
C PRO A 163 5.72 1.63 18.29
N LEU A 164 5.52 1.86 16.99
CA LEU A 164 5.86 0.89 15.95
C LEU A 164 7.38 0.80 15.77
N ASN A 165 7.95 -0.39 16.01
CA ASN A 165 9.38 -0.63 15.85
C ASN A 165 9.69 -2.13 15.64
N ALA A 166 10.96 -2.47 15.41
CA ALA A 166 11.41 -3.84 15.12
C ALA A 166 11.20 -4.84 16.28
N GLY A 167 10.97 -4.37 17.52
CA GLY A 167 10.63 -5.22 18.65
C GLY A 167 9.36 -6.05 18.41
N CYS A 168 8.38 -5.50 17.69
CA CYS A 168 7.16 -6.22 17.29
C CYS A 168 7.42 -7.45 16.42
N LEU A 169 8.57 -7.52 15.73
CA LEU A 169 8.93 -8.64 14.86
C LEU A 169 9.68 -9.75 15.60
N LYS A 170 10.26 -9.48 16.78
CA LYS A 170 11.03 -10.48 17.54
C LYS A 170 10.26 -11.77 17.86
N PRO A 171 8.95 -11.75 18.22
CA PRO A 171 8.21 -12.98 18.48
C PRO A 171 7.65 -13.64 17.21
N LEU A 172 7.98 -13.11 16.01
CA LEU A 172 7.43 -13.56 14.74
C LEU A 172 8.53 -14.22 13.89
N ASN A 173 8.37 -15.52 13.63
CA ASN A 173 9.18 -16.24 12.66
C ASN A 173 8.51 -16.14 11.29
N ILE A 174 9.12 -15.41 10.35
CA ILE A 174 8.53 -15.14 9.04
C ILE A 174 9.29 -15.93 7.97
N ILE A 175 8.61 -16.88 7.33
CA ILE A 175 9.17 -17.73 6.28
C ILE A 175 8.64 -17.25 4.93
N ILE A 176 9.54 -16.76 4.07
CA ILE A 176 9.21 -16.29 2.72
C ILE A 176 10.12 -17.04 1.73
N PRO A 177 9.57 -17.99 0.94
CA PRO A 177 10.37 -18.76 -0.01
C PRO A 177 11.09 -17.87 -1.02
N GLU A 178 12.36 -18.15 -1.31
CA GLU A 178 13.12 -17.44 -2.34
C GLU A 178 12.54 -17.69 -3.73
N GLY A 179 12.46 -16.65 -4.57
CA GLY A 179 11.92 -16.74 -5.93
C GLY A 179 10.39 -16.79 -6.02
N CYS A 180 9.66 -16.60 -4.92
CA CYS A 180 8.20 -16.40 -4.95
C CYS A 180 7.84 -14.93 -5.21
N LEU A 181 6.55 -14.66 -5.46
CA LEU A 181 5.99 -13.32 -5.65
C LEU A 181 6.38 -12.34 -4.53
N LEU A 182 6.58 -12.83 -3.30
CA LEU A 182 6.90 -12.03 -2.11
C LEU A 182 8.40 -12.00 -1.76
N ASN A 183 9.25 -12.65 -2.55
CA ASN A 183 10.70 -12.59 -2.44
C ASN A 183 11.33 -12.83 -3.83
N PRO A 184 11.08 -11.92 -4.79
CA PRO A 184 11.57 -12.06 -6.15
C PRO A 184 13.08 -11.89 -6.22
N SER A 185 13.70 -12.49 -7.24
CA SER A 185 15.11 -12.30 -7.55
C SER A 185 15.30 -11.13 -8.51
N TYR A 186 16.38 -10.36 -8.31
CA TYR A 186 16.83 -9.37 -9.30
C TYR A 186 17.00 -10.02 -10.68
N PRO A 187 16.57 -9.40 -11.80
CA PRO A 187 16.07 -8.02 -11.95
C PRO A 187 14.54 -7.88 -12.06
N ALA A 188 13.76 -8.66 -11.33
CA ALA A 188 12.29 -8.59 -11.40
C ALA A 188 11.74 -7.19 -11.08
N ALA A 189 10.73 -6.75 -11.83
CA ALA A 189 9.97 -5.52 -11.56
C ALA A 189 9.15 -5.62 -10.26
N VAL A 190 9.09 -4.53 -9.49
CA VAL A 190 8.50 -4.48 -8.14
C VAL A 190 7.66 -3.24 -7.86
N ALA A 191 7.42 -2.36 -8.83
CA ALA A 191 6.74 -1.08 -8.60
C ALA A 191 5.34 -1.23 -7.98
N ALA A 192 4.56 -2.25 -8.36
CA ALA A 192 3.24 -2.52 -7.79
C ALA A 192 3.31 -3.34 -6.48
N GLY A 193 4.49 -3.85 -6.11
CA GLY A 193 4.68 -4.65 -4.90
C GLY A 193 4.27 -3.93 -3.62
N ASN A 194 4.74 -2.70 -3.42
CA ASN A 194 4.38 -1.91 -2.24
C ASN A 194 2.97 -1.29 -2.33
N VAL A 195 2.51 -0.95 -3.52
CA VAL A 195 1.27 -0.17 -3.69
C VAL A 195 0.04 -1.01 -4.01
N GLU A 196 0.18 -2.30 -4.34
CA GLU A 196 -0.94 -3.20 -4.60
C GLU A 196 -0.74 -4.54 -3.88
N THR A 197 0.34 -5.27 -4.15
CA THR A 197 0.55 -6.61 -3.58
C THR A 197 0.59 -6.59 -2.05
N SER A 198 1.09 -5.52 -1.45
CA SER A 198 1.07 -5.33 0.00
C SER A 198 -0.34 -5.35 0.61
N GLN A 199 -1.36 -4.88 -0.11
CA GLN A 199 -2.77 -4.96 0.31
C GLN A 199 -3.23 -6.41 0.37
N TYR A 200 -2.95 -7.19 -0.68
CA TYR A 200 -3.26 -8.62 -0.69
C TYR A 200 -2.56 -9.39 0.43
N ILE A 201 -1.30 -9.07 0.75
CA ILE A 201 -0.59 -9.72 1.87
C ILE A 201 -1.34 -9.46 3.18
N VAL A 202 -1.74 -8.20 3.43
CA VAL A 202 -2.47 -7.82 4.64
C VAL A 202 -3.82 -8.54 4.72
N ASP A 203 -4.62 -8.51 3.66
CA ASP A 203 -5.92 -9.19 3.64
C ASP A 203 -5.76 -10.72 3.74
N THR A 204 -4.71 -11.31 3.14
CA THR A 204 -4.43 -12.75 3.29
C THR A 204 -4.14 -13.11 4.74
N LEU A 205 -3.36 -12.28 5.45
CA LEU A 205 -3.06 -12.50 6.86
C LEU A 205 -4.31 -12.34 7.73
N TYR A 206 -5.17 -11.35 7.46
CA TYR A 206 -6.45 -11.22 8.15
C TYR A 206 -7.40 -12.39 7.88
N GLY A 207 -7.43 -12.87 6.65
CA GLY A 207 -8.17 -14.07 6.26
C GLY A 207 -7.66 -15.31 7.00
N ALA A 208 -6.34 -15.48 7.11
CA ALA A 208 -5.74 -16.58 7.86
C ALA A 208 -6.05 -16.50 9.36
N LEU A 209 -6.03 -15.29 9.94
CA LEU A 209 -6.40 -15.07 11.34
C LEU A 209 -7.92 -15.20 11.60
N GLY A 210 -8.75 -15.05 10.56
CA GLY A 210 -10.22 -15.14 10.65
C GLY A 210 -10.88 -14.00 11.44
N ILE A 211 -10.21 -12.84 11.57
CA ILE A 211 -10.63 -11.75 12.47
C ILE A 211 -11.38 -10.61 11.77
N MET A 212 -11.22 -10.46 10.45
CA MET A 212 -11.95 -9.48 9.65
C MET A 212 -12.07 -9.93 8.19
N ALA A 213 -13.05 -9.38 7.48
CA ALA A 213 -13.19 -9.49 6.04
C ALA A 213 -12.16 -8.60 5.32
N ALA A 214 -11.96 -8.81 4.02
CA ALA A 214 -11.05 -7.99 3.23
C ALA A 214 -11.54 -6.54 3.11
N SER A 215 -10.61 -5.59 3.10
CA SER A 215 -10.90 -4.24 2.62
C SER A 215 -10.89 -4.19 1.09
N GLN A 216 -10.99 -3.01 0.48
CA GLN A 216 -10.91 -2.83 -0.97
C GLN A 216 -9.68 -3.47 -1.63
N GLY A 217 -8.61 -3.76 -0.88
CA GLY A 217 -7.46 -4.54 -1.32
C GLY A 217 -6.61 -3.90 -2.43
N THR A 218 -6.77 -2.60 -2.67
CA THR A 218 -6.04 -1.84 -3.70
C THR A 218 -5.83 -0.40 -3.25
N MET A 219 -4.78 0.27 -3.74
CA MET A 219 -4.61 1.71 -3.55
C MET A 219 -5.19 2.53 -4.69
N ASN A 220 -5.63 1.88 -5.79
CA ASN A 220 -6.13 2.52 -7.00
C ASN A 220 -5.17 3.64 -7.47
N ASN A 221 -3.93 3.26 -7.77
CA ASN A 221 -2.86 4.17 -8.11
C ASN A 221 -3.13 4.85 -9.45
N PHE A 222 -3.70 6.04 -9.41
CA PHE A 222 -4.05 6.80 -10.60
C PHE A 222 -2.98 7.86 -10.86
N THR A 223 -2.42 7.81 -12.06
CA THR A 223 -1.42 8.76 -12.52
C THR A 223 -1.84 9.34 -13.83
N PHE A 224 -1.51 10.61 -14.04
CA PHE A 224 -1.63 11.21 -15.36
C PHE A 224 -0.62 12.32 -15.54
N GLY A 225 -0.38 12.68 -16.80
CA GLY A 225 0.49 13.79 -17.11
C GLY A 225 0.84 13.89 -18.58
N ASN A 226 1.69 14.87 -18.88
CA ASN A 226 2.27 15.13 -20.18
C ASN A 226 3.72 15.65 -19.99
N GLN A 227 4.24 16.44 -20.93
CA GLN A 227 5.60 16.99 -20.81
C GLN A 227 5.73 18.03 -19.68
N GLU A 228 4.63 18.67 -19.28
CA GLU A 228 4.63 19.73 -18.28
C GLU A 228 4.09 19.24 -16.92
N PHE A 229 3.09 18.36 -16.94
CA PHE A 229 2.38 17.92 -15.75
C PHE A 229 2.70 16.48 -15.36
N GLN A 230 2.79 16.22 -14.05
CA GLN A 230 2.83 14.89 -13.47
C GLN A 230 1.98 14.86 -12.20
N TYR A 231 0.97 14.01 -12.20
CA TYR A 231 0.10 13.78 -11.07
C TYR A 231 0.09 12.31 -10.68
N TYR A 232 0.02 12.06 -9.38
CA TYR A 232 -0.14 10.73 -8.80
C TYR A 232 -1.03 10.84 -7.57
N GLU A 233 -2.04 9.99 -7.51
CA GLU A 233 -2.87 9.82 -6.32
C GLU A 233 -3.16 8.35 -6.03
N THR A 234 -3.54 8.11 -4.78
CA THR A 234 -4.15 6.87 -4.32
C THR A 234 -5.60 7.17 -3.98
N ILE A 235 -6.52 6.31 -4.37
CA ILE A 235 -7.97 6.53 -4.22
C ILE A 235 -8.52 5.52 -3.22
N CYS A 236 -9.25 6.03 -2.24
CA CYS A 236 -9.84 5.26 -1.17
C CYS A 236 -10.98 4.33 -1.63
N GLY A 237 -11.46 3.48 -0.72
CA GLY A 237 -12.58 2.58 -0.99
C GLY A 237 -13.21 2.07 0.29
N GLY A 238 -13.85 0.90 0.21
CA GLY A 238 -14.49 0.28 1.37
C GLY A 238 -13.50 -0.45 2.26
N SER A 239 -13.62 -0.30 3.58
CA SER A 239 -12.90 -1.16 4.53
C SER A 239 -13.69 -2.41 4.88
N GLY A 240 -12.99 -3.49 5.22
CA GLY A 240 -13.60 -4.76 5.62
C GLY A 240 -14.29 -4.67 6.98
N ALA A 241 -15.41 -5.39 7.13
CA ALA A 241 -16.09 -5.55 8.41
C ALA A 241 -15.40 -6.60 9.30
N GLY A 242 -15.67 -6.56 10.60
CA GLY A 242 -15.17 -7.55 11.55
C GLY A 242 -16.13 -7.77 12.71
N ASP A 243 -15.76 -8.65 13.63
CA ASP A 243 -16.58 -8.98 14.79
C ASP A 243 -16.82 -7.72 15.67
N GLY A 244 -18.08 -7.27 15.72
CA GLY A 244 -18.47 -6.09 16.47
C GLY A 244 -18.45 -4.76 15.70
N PHE A 245 -18.08 -4.73 14.41
CA PHE A 245 -17.99 -3.46 13.67
C PHE A 245 -18.22 -3.58 12.16
N ASN A 246 -18.97 -2.62 11.61
CA ASN A 246 -19.09 -2.41 10.17
C ASN A 246 -17.80 -1.84 9.59
N GLY A 247 -17.57 -2.12 8.31
CA GLY A 247 -16.61 -1.39 7.51
C GLY A 247 -17.01 0.09 7.37
N THR A 248 -16.01 0.94 7.29
CA THR A 248 -16.14 2.37 6.99
C THR A 248 -16.11 2.60 5.48
N ASP A 249 -17.03 3.43 4.99
CA ASP A 249 -17.10 3.88 3.59
C ASP A 249 -15.97 4.86 3.24
N ALA A 250 -15.45 4.79 2.01
CA ALA A 250 -14.58 5.80 1.41
C ALA A 250 -13.35 6.21 2.27
N VAL A 251 -12.62 5.21 2.78
CA VAL A 251 -11.40 5.42 3.58
C VAL A 251 -10.19 4.73 2.97
N GLN A 252 -9.01 5.30 3.22
CA GLN A 252 -7.76 4.62 2.94
C GLN A 252 -7.57 3.47 3.93
N THR A 253 -7.13 2.32 3.43
CA THR A 253 -7.04 1.09 4.21
C THR A 253 -5.62 0.54 4.17
N HIS A 254 -5.24 -0.09 5.28
CA HIS A 254 -4.00 -0.86 5.42
C HIS A 254 -2.73 -0.08 5.03
N MET A 255 -2.12 -0.44 3.91
CA MET A 255 -0.80 0.04 3.49
C MET A 255 -0.84 1.46 2.89
N THR A 256 -1.95 2.18 3.08
CA THR A 256 -2.14 3.55 2.61
C THR A 256 -2.35 4.51 3.78
N ASN A 257 -1.59 5.60 3.79
CA ASN A 257 -1.70 6.68 4.78
C ASN A 257 -1.61 8.06 4.10
N SER A 258 -2.28 8.19 2.96
CA SER A 258 -2.37 9.44 2.20
C SER A 258 -3.64 10.20 2.57
N ARG A 259 -3.60 11.52 2.44
CA ARG A 259 -4.81 12.35 2.38
C ARG A 259 -5.08 12.67 0.92
N MET A 260 -6.36 12.76 0.57
CA MET A 260 -6.75 13.21 -0.76
C MET A 260 -6.30 14.67 -0.98
N THR A 261 -5.95 15.00 -2.21
CA THR A 261 -5.75 16.39 -2.64
C THR A 261 -7.12 17.08 -2.72
N ASP A 262 -7.23 18.28 -2.17
CA ASP A 262 -8.43 19.10 -2.29
C ASP A 262 -8.81 19.30 -3.77
N PRO A 263 -10.09 19.11 -4.16
CA PRO A 263 -10.54 19.28 -5.54
C PRO A 263 -10.12 20.62 -6.16
N GLU A 264 -10.30 21.73 -5.44
CA GLU A 264 -9.91 23.06 -5.92
C GLU A 264 -8.40 23.17 -6.16
N VAL A 265 -7.59 22.50 -5.35
CA VAL A 265 -6.12 22.48 -5.52
C VAL A 265 -5.72 21.62 -6.71
N LEU A 266 -6.42 20.50 -6.94
CA LEU A 266 -6.23 19.65 -8.12
C LEU A 266 -6.52 20.44 -9.40
N GLU A 267 -7.70 21.05 -9.49
CA GLU A 267 -8.15 21.78 -10.68
C GLU A 267 -7.36 23.07 -10.92
N LEU A 268 -6.81 23.68 -9.87
CA LEU A 268 -5.94 24.85 -10.00
C LEU A 268 -4.55 24.48 -10.56
N ARG A 269 -4.03 23.30 -10.22
CA ARG A 269 -2.65 22.90 -10.54
C ARG A 269 -2.53 22.10 -11.83
N PHE A 270 -3.60 21.46 -12.25
CA PHE A 270 -3.61 20.53 -13.38
C PHE A 270 -4.81 20.84 -14.27
N PRO A 271 -4.68 20.74 -15.61
CA PRO A 271 -5.78 21.00 -16.53
C PRO A 271 -6.74 19.80 -16.59
N VAL A 272 -7.42 19.57 -15.47
CA VAL A 272 -8.46 18.57 -15.27
C VAL A 272 -9.60 19.17 -14.46
N LEU A 273 -10.78 18.57 -14.57
CA LEU A 273 -11.97 18.89 -13.77
C LEU A 273 -12.43 17.64 -13.03
N LEU A 274 -12.62 17.72 -11.71
CA LEU A 274 -13.18 16.62 -10.92
C LEU A 274 -14.72 16.69 -11.00
N GLU A 275 -15.31 15.93 -11.91
CA GLU A 275 -16.77 15.97 -12.13
C GLU A 275 -17.55 15.28 -11.01
N GLU A 276 -16.98 14.24 -10.43
CA GLU A 276 -17.61 13.47 -9.37
C GLU A 276 -16.57 12.89 -8.42
N TYR A 277 -16.83 13.02 -7.12
CA TYR A 277 -16.21 12.18 -6.11
C TYR A 277 -17.23 11.84 -5.03
N SER A 278 -17.81 10.65 -5.11
CA SER A 278 -18.97 10.25 -4.31
C SER A 278 -18.82 8.84 -3.75
N ILE A 279 -19.56 8.51 -2.69
CA ILE A 279 -19.60 7.14 -2.16
C ILE A 279 -20.38 6.25 -3.13
N ARG A 280 -19.76 5.12 -3.53
CA ARG A 280 -20.35 4.08 -4.39
C ARG A 280 -21.29 3.20 -3.57
N LYS A 281 -22.48 3.72 -3.26
CA LYS A 281 -23.46 3.04 -2.39
C LYS A 281 -23.85 1.66 -2.90
N GLY A 282 -23.91 0.69 -1.99
CA GLY A 282 -24.26 -0.71 -2.29
C GLY A 282 -23.07 -1.56 -2.73
N SER A 283 -21.85 -1.02 -2.71
CA SER A 283 -20.65 -1.78 -3.09
C SER A 283 -20.05 -2.60 -1.95
N GLY A 284 -20.36 -2.27 -0.69
CA GLY A 284 -19.90 -3.06 0.46
C GLY A 284 -20.65 -4.37 0.59
N GLY A 285 -19.95 -5.43 1.00
CA GLY A 285 -20.53 -6.75 1.25
C GLY A 285 -21.51 -6.75 2.42
N GLU A 286 -22.55 -7.57 2.32
CA GLU A 286 -23.55 -7.73 3.36
C GLU A 286 -23.11 -8.71 4.44
N GLY A 287 -23.56 -8.51 5.67
CA GLY A 287 -23.32 -9.42 6.79
C GLY A 287 -24.16 -9.02 8.00
N GLU A 288 -23.89 -9.63 9.15
CA GLU A 288 -24.29 -9.03 10.43
C GLU A 288 -23.65 -7.64 10.56
N TYR A 289 -22.39 -7.54 10.15
CA TYR A 289 -21.69 -6.29 9.93
C TYR A 289 -21.39 -6.11 8.44
N CYS A 290 -21.82 -4.98 7.87
CA CYS A 290 -21.62 -4.67 6.46
C CYS A 290 -20.21 -4.16 6.21
N GLY A 291 -19.62 -4.53 5.08
CA GLY A 291 -18.41 -3.92 4.56
C GLY A 291 -18.66 -2.48 4.12
N GLY A 292 -17.59 -1.67 4.12
CA GLY A 292 -17.65 -0.28 3.67
C GLY A 292 -17.86 -0.18 2.17
N ASN A 293 -18.48 0.90 1.73
CA ASN A 293 -18.65 1.23 0.32
C ASN A 293 -17.39 1.88 -0.25
N GLY A 294 -17.10 1.56 -1.52
CA GLY A 294 -16.11 2.22 -2.34
C GLY A 294 -16.50 3.65 -2.73
N VAL A 295 -15.81 4.22 -3.72
CA VAL A 295 -16.07 5.55 -4.27
C VAL A 295 -16.16 5.52 -5.79
N VAL A 296 -16.87 6.51 -6.34
CA VAL A 296 -16.85 6.85 -7.77
C VAL A 296 -16.04 8.12 -7.92
N ARG A 297 -15.00 8.10 -8.76
CA ARG A 297 -14.16 9.25 -9.09
C ARG A 297 -14.16 9.49 -10.59
N LYS A 298 -14.53 10.68 -11.04
CA LYS A 298 -14.58 11.06 -12.46
C LYS A 298 -13.72 12.29 -12.72
N VAL A 299 -12.67 12.13 -13.52
CA VAL A 299 -11.73 13.20 -13.85
C VAL A 299 -11.81 13.48 -15.34
N ARG A 300 -12.31 14.66 -15.71
CA ARG A 300 -12.31 15.13 -17.10
C ARG A 300 -10.97 15.79 -17.41
N PHE A 301 -10.39 15.43 -18.53
CA PHE A 301 -9.15 16.02 -19.02
C PHE A 301 -9.47 17.27 -19.87
N LEU A 302 -8.75 18.36 -19.63
CA LEU A 302 -8.91 19.62 -20.37
C LEU A 302 -7.78 19.86 -21.39
N GLU A 303 -6.80 18.95 -21.42
CA GLU A 303 -5.69 18.93 -22.38
C GLU A 303 -5.30 17.47 -22.67
N GLU A 304 -4.55 17.26 -23.76
CA GLU A 304 -4.01 15.95 -24.10
C GLU A 304 -3.01 15.47 -23.04
N MET A 305 -3.25 14.28 -22.52
CA MET A 305 -2.41 13.64 -21.50
C MET A 305 -2.40 12.13 -21.65
N LYS A 306 -1.45 11.51 -20.97
CA LYS A 306 -1.41 10.08 -20.74
C LYS A 306 -1.90 9.78 -19.33
N ALA A 307 -2.92 8.95 -19.20
CA ALA A 307 -3.41 8.45 -17.93
C ALA A 307 -3.01 6.98 -17.76
N ALA A 308 -2.63 6.60 -16.55
CA ALA A 308 -2.34 5.22 -16.20
C ALA A 308 -2.92 4.88 -14.83
N ILE A 309 -3.44 3.67 -14.72
CA ILE A 309 -3.99 3.10 -13.48
C ILE A 309 -3.24 1.81 -13.17
N ILE A 310 -2.85 1.64 -11.91
CA ILE A 310 -2.50 0.34 -11.34
C ILE A 310 -3.51 0.09 -10.22
N SER A 311 -4.38 -0.88 -10.43
CA SER A 311 -5.44 -1.23 -9.48
C SER A 311 -5.69 -2.73 -9.46
N SER A 312 -6.32 -3.19 -8.39
CA SER A 312 -6.66 -4.59 -8.14
C SER A 312 -8.15 -4.75 -7.85
N HIS A 313 -8.60 -5.99 -7.63
CA HIS A 313 -10.01 -6.31 -7.39
C HIS A 313 -10.95 -5.83 -8.49
N ARG A 314 -10.52 -6.01 -9.75
CA ARG A 314 -11.37 -5.83 -10.95
C ARG A 314 -11.90 -7.18 -11.45
N LYS A 315 -11.24 -8.30 -11.12
CA LYS A 315 -11.68 -9.66 -11.47
C LYS A 315 -12.20 -10.43 -10.25
N TYR A 316 -11.44 -10.46 -9.16
CA TYR A 316 -11.84 -11.15 -7.93
C TYR A 316 -12.27 -10.14 -6.85
N PRO A 317 -13.44 -10.32 -6.23
CA PRO A 317 -13.94 -9.38 -5.24
C PRO A 317 -13.21 -9.51 -3.90
N PRO A 318 -13.21 -8.44 -3.08
CA PRO A 318 -12.81 -8.52 -1.68
C PRO A 318 -13.65 -9.54 -0.91
N PHE A 319 -12.99 -10.51 -0.27
CA PHE A 319 -13.69 -11.60 0.41
C PHE A 319 -14.48 -11.14 1.64
N GLY A 320 -15.65 -11.76 1.86
CA GLY A 320 -16.38 -11.69 3.14
C GLY A 320 -15.85 -12.71 4.15
N SER A 321 -16.19 -12.56 5.43
CA SER A 321 -15.72 -13.44 6.51
C SER A 321 -16.86 -13.93 7.41
N ASN A 322 -16.70 -15.12 7.99
CA ASN A 322 -17.66 -15.76 8.90
C ASN A 322 -19.12 -15.79 8.41
N GLY A 323 -19.31 -15.95 7.10
CA GLY A 323 -20.64 -16.01 6.47
C GLY A 323 -21.16 -14.68 5.93
N GLY A 324 -20.40 -13.59 6.05
CA GLY A 324 -20.63 -12.35 5.32
C GLY A 324 -20.29 -12.49 3.83
N SER A 325 -20.94 -11.68 2.98
CA SER A 325 -20.73 -11.68 1.53
C SER A 325 -19.50 -10.89 1.14
N GLU A 326 -19.02 -11.17 -0.07
CA GLU A 326 -17.97 -10.40 -0.74
C GLU A 326 -18.44 -8.96 -1.01
N GLY A 327 -17.48 -8.03 -1.08
CA GLY A 327 -17.72 -6.69 -1.62
C GLY A 327 -17.79 -6.71 -3.15
N GLU A 328 -18.27 -5.64 -3.77
CA GLU A 328 -18.24 -5.52 -5.22
C GLU A 328 -16.83 -5.19 -5.74
N CYS A 329 -16.46 -5.79 -6.88
CA CYS A 329 -15.26 -5.41 -7.63
C CYS A 329 -15.31 -3.94 -8.07
N GLY A 330 -14.13 -3.34 -8.18
CA GLY A 330 -13.98 -2.03 -8.82
C GLY A 330 -14.09 -2.12 -10.34
N LYS A 331 -14.12 -0.96 -11.00
CA LYS A 331 -14.12 -0.82 -12.47
C LYS A 331 -13.35 0.42 -12.90
N ASN A 332 -12.70 0.33 -14.04
CA ASN A 332 -12.02 1.45 -14.68
C ASN A 332 -12.63 1.63 -16.08
N LEU A 333 -12.99 2.85 -16.46
CA LEU A 333 -13.47 3.13 -17.81
C LEU A 333 -13.12 4.55 -18.26
N VAL A 334 -13.00 4.72 -19.57
CA VAL A 334 -12.86 6.02 -20.22
C VAL A 334 -14.14 6.33 -20.96
N ILE A 335 -14.73 7.50 -20.68
CA ILE A 335 -15.83 8.07 -21.46
C ILE A 335 -15.19 9.07 -22.41
N ARG A 336 -15.21 8.75 -23.71
CA ARG A 336 -14.70 9.63 -24.76
C ARG A 336 -15.62 10.85 -24.93
N LYS A 337 -15.08 11.95 -25.45
CA LYS A 337 -15.83 13.19 -25.75
C LYS A 337 -17.09 12.97 -26.59
N ASP A 338 -17.07 11.98 -27.49
CA ASP A 338 -18.21 11.61 -28.33
C ASP A 338 -19.25 10.69 -27.64
N GLY A 339 -19.04 10.37 -26.36
CA GLY A 339 -19.91 9.53 -25.54
C GLY A 339 -19.59 8.04 -25.59
N ARG A 340 -18.64 7.58 -26.42
CA ARG A 340 -18.20 6.18 -26.40
C ARG A 340 -17.57 5.84 -25.06
N THR A 341 -17.95 4.70 -24.49
CA THR A 341 -17.36 4.17 -23.26
C THR A 341 -16.41 3.03 -23.60
N GLN A 342 -15.21 3.06 -23.02
CA GLN A 342 -14.18 2.04 -23.14
C GLN A 342 -13.87 1.52 -21.74
N GLU A 343 -14.12 0.24 -21.48
CA GLU A 343 -13.67 -0.42 -20.25
C GLU A 343 -12.15 -0.61 -20.30
N MET A 344 -11.50 -0.42 -19.17
CA MET A 344 -10.05 -0.50 -19.03
C MET A 344 -9.69 -1.65 -18.10
N GLU A 345 -8.61 -2.35 -18.43
CA GLU A 345 -8.03 -3.39 -17.58
C GLU A 345 -7.62 -2.84 -16.18
N PRO A 346 -7.49 -3.71 -15.15
CA PRO A 346 -7.02 -3.31 -13.82
C PRO A 346 -5.71 -2.52 -13.82
N THR A 347 -4.80 -2.90 -14.72
CA THR A 347 -3.60 -2.13 -15.03
C THR A 347 -3.64 -1.68 -16.48
N ALA A 348 -3.73 -0.38 -16.71
CA ALA A 348 -3.88 0.15 -18.06
C ALA A 348 -3.22 1.51 -18.20
N GLU A 349 -2.84 1.82 -19.43
CA GLU A 349 -2.40 3.13 -19.88
C GLU A 349 -3.27 3.54 -21.08
N VAL A 350 -3.63 4.82 -21.15
CA VAL A 350 -4.48 5.35 -22.21
C VAL A 350 -4.15 6.81 -22.48
N ASP A 351 -4.13 7.17 -23.77
CA ASP A 351 -4.10 8.55 -24.20
C ASP A 351 -5.50 9.17 -24.04
N MET A 352 -5.54 10.30 -23.34
CA MET A 352 -6.73 11.09 -23.02
C MET A 352 -6.72 12.34 -23.89
N GLU A 353 -7.80 12.55 -24.64
CA GLU A 353 -8.00 13.80 -25.39
C GLU A 353 -8.74 14.85 -24.54
N GLU A 354 -8.67 16.13 -24.95
CA GLU A 354 -9.47 17.18 -24.33
C GLU A 354 -10.97 16.85 -24.36
N GLY A 355 -11.56 16.72 -23.18
CA GLY A 355 -12.96 16.38 -22.98
C GLY A 355 -13.21 14.91 -22.67
N ASP A 356 -12.21 14.04 -22.71
CA ASP A 356 -12.34 12.66 -22.23
C ASP A 356 -12.43 12.62 -20.69
N VAL A 357 -13.12 11.62 -20.15
CA VAL A 357 -13.29 11.43 -18.69
C VAL A 357 -12.78 10.05 -18.30
N PHE A 358 -11.82 10.01 -17.37
CA PHE A 358 -11.42 8.77 -16.72
C PHE A 358 -12.29 8.55 -15.48
N VAL A 359 -12.93 7.39 -15.40
CA VAL A 359 -13.85 7.01 -14.33
C VAL A 359 -13.28 5.81 -13.58
N ILE A 360 -13.19 5.95 -12.27
CA ILE A 360 -12.72 4.91 -11.35
C ILE A 360 -13.84 4.65 -10.35
N GLU A 361 -14.35 3.42 -10.38
CA GLU A 361 -15.20 2.86 -9.35
C GLU A 361 -14.33 1.96 -8.47
N THR A 362 -14.10 2.33 -7.21
CA THR A 362 -13.26 1.52 -6.32
C THR A 362 -14.06 0.38 -5.69
N PRO A 363 -13.38 -0.71 -5.28
CA PRO A 363 -14.05 -1.83 -4.64
C PRO A 363 -14.68 -1.45 -3.29
N GLY A 364 -15.71 -2.19 -2.89
CA GLY A 364 -16.19 -2.19 -1.51
C GLY A 364 -15.34 -3.10 -0.60
N GLY A 365 -15.61 -3.08 0.70
CA GLY A 365 -15.08 -4.06 1.64
C GLY A 365 -16.01 -5.26 1.78
N GLY A 366 -15.48 -6.41 2.21
CA GLY A 366 -16.29 -7.60 2.52
C GLY A 366 -17.11 -7.44 3.81
N GLY A 367 -18.25 -8.12 3.86
CA GLY A 367 -19.10 -8.22 5.05
C GLY A 367 -18.61 -9.28 6.04
N PHE A 368 -19.09 -9.20 7.28
CA PHE A 368 -18.75 -10.12 8.36
C PHE A 368 -19.99 -10.68 9.03
N GLY A 369 -20.00 -11.99 9.28
CA GLY A 369 -21.10 -12.67 9.97
C GLY A 369 -22.30 -12.90 9.05
N LYS A 370 -23.10 -13.92 9.37
CA LYS A 370 -24.31 -14.24 8.60
C LYS A 370 -25.44 -13.29 9.00
N ARG A 371 -26.08 -12.67 8.01
CA ARG A 371 -27.29 -11.86 8.21
C ARG A 371 -28.46 -12.78 8.58
N GLU A 372 -29.11 -12.54 9.73
CA GLU A 372 -30.33 -13.25 10.16
C GLU A 372 -31.56 -12.88 9.32
#